data_AF-A0A351GQG6-F1
#
_entry.id   AF-A0A351GQG6-F1
#
_cell.length_a   1.000
_cell.length_b   1.000
_cell.length_c   1.000
_cell.angle_alpha   90.00
_cell.angle_beta   90.00
_cell.angle_gamma   90.00
#
_symmetry.space_group_name_H-M   'P 1'
#
loop_
_entity.id
_entity.type
_entity.pdbx_description
1 polymer ?
#
loop_
_entity_poly.entity_id
_entity_poly.type
_entity_poly.pdbx_seq_one_letter_code
_entity_poly.pdbx_strand_id
1 'polypeptide(L)'
;MNVKVIFLILSSVIYANVVGAQGFAGLGQSADGYALPTPDYAFTFPDDHGAHNDYRIEWWYLTAILDGDDGQNYGVQWTLFRTSLDPDGTSQVWMGNAGITTPDKHFTGERLARGGIGQAGVTTQPFAAWIDDWGMVSKAGVGDPLDTLELTATLSNASYTLDLNANGPMIFHGDNGYSVKSNSGQASHYYSQPFYQVRGTLNLPIGDVAVTGLGWLDREWSSQPLDADQLGWDWFSLHFDSGERLMGFGLRDANGQSFSYASWITADGDVTPSNDLLITPLRWVNIADRMIPVDWRLELPSQSVDITTQALNNDSWQSTLYPYWEGPVFATGTHQGRGYLEMTGY
;
A
#
# COMPACT_ATOMS: atom_id res chain seq x y z
N MET A 1 10.32 69.61 37.41
CA MET A 1 9.13 69.80 36.56
C MET A 1 9.09 68.70 35.50
N ASN A 2 8.08 67.83 35.62
CA ASN A 2 7.37 67.05 34.60
C ASN A 2 8.09 66.24 33.48
N VAL A 3 8.01 64.91 33.64
CA VAL A 3 7.45 63.87 32.74
C VAL A 3 7.68 63.99 31.22
N LYS A 4 8.35 62.97 30.64
CA LYS A 4 7.75 62.03 29.66
C LYS A 4 8.71 60.88 29.27
N VAL A 5 8.21 59.66 29.49
CA VAL A 5 8.71 58.36 29.00
C VAL A 5 8.40 58.24 27.51
N ILE A 6 9.34 57.78 26.69
CA ILE A 6 9.05 57.09 25.42
C ILE A 6 10.00 55.89 25.26
N PHE A 7 9.36 54.73 25.14
CA PHE A 7 9.89 53.42 24.81
C PHE A 7 10.54 53.39 23.42
N LEU A 8 11.63 52.63 23.29
CA LEU A 8 12.20 52.24 22.00
C LEU A 8 12.28 50.71 21.95
N ILE A 9 11.19 50.08 21.53
CA ILE A 9 11.13 48.67 21.11
C ILE A 9 10.37 48.62 19.79
N LEU A 10 11.10 48.51 18.69
CA LEU A 10 10.67 48.08 17.36
C LEU A 10 11.98 47.57 16.71
N SER A 11 12.10 46.37 16.15
CA SER A 11 11.12 45.51 15.51
C SER A 11 11.71 44.10 15.36
N SER A 12 11.18 43.13 16.10
CA SER A 12 11.32 41.70 15.76
C SER A 12 10.05 41.31 15.00
N VAL A 13 10.08 41.42 13.67
CA VAL A 13 9.08 40.77 12.83
C VAL A 13 9.41 39.29 12.84
N ILE A 14 8.69 38.56 13.69
CA ILE A 14 8.63 37.10 13.66
C ILE A 14 7.95 36.76 12.33
N TYR A 15 8.73 36.23 11.38
CA TYR A 15 8.16 35.45 10.29
C TYR A 15 7.51 34.23 10.94
N ALA A 16 6.21 34.31 11.18
CA ALA A 16 5.40 33.15 11.44
C ALA A 16 5.46 32.30 10.16
N ASN A 17 6.32 31.28 10.15
CA ASN A 17 6.16 30.19 9.21
C ASN A 17 4.76 29.65 9.47
N VAL A 18 3.85 29.88 8.52
CA VAL A 18 2.57 29.18 8.49
C VAL A 18 2.93 27.72 8.36
N VAL A 19 2.82 26.97 9.46
CA VAL A 19 2.92 25.52 9.45
C VAL A 19 1.69 25.05 8.69
N GLY A 20 1.84 24.86 7.37
CA GLY A 20 0.83 24.17 6.58
C GLY A 20 0.70 22.74 7.09
N ALA A 21 -0.52 22.21 7.10
CA ALA A 21 -0.75 20.80 7.35
C ALA A 21 0.08 19.99 6.35
N GLN A 22 1.08 19.26 6.84
CA GLN A 22 1.81 18.30 6.02
C GLN A 22 0.94 17.05 5.96
N GLY A 23 0.36 16.77 4.79
CA GLY A 23 -0.30 15.48 4.53
C GLY A 23 0.65 14.30 4.77
N PHE A 24 0.09 13.11 4.96
CA PHE A 24 0.85 11.89 5.26
C PHE A 24 1.98 11.66 4.25
N ALA A 25 3.19 11.34 4.72
CA ALA A 25 4.36 11.02 3.89
C ALA A 25 4.73 12.03 2.78
N GLY A 26 4.37 13.32 2.92
CA GLY A 26 4.66 14.32 1.89
C GLY A 26 3.70 14.26 0.68
N LEU A 27 2.67 13.41 0.75
CA LEU A 27 1.51 13.35 -0.13
C LEU A 27 0.59 14.57 0.05
N GLY A 28 1.13 15.76 0.34
CA GLY A 28 0.38 17.02 0.51
C GLY A 28 0.99 18.21 -0.25
N GLN A 29 2.01 17.98 -1.09
CA GLN A 29 2.79 19.04 -1.75
C GLN A 29 2.37 19.24 -3.22
N SER A 30 2.59 20.45 -3.76
CA SER A 30 2.24 20.82 -5.15
C SER A 30 2.82 19.86 -6.20
N ALA A 31 2.07 19.63 -7.27
CA ALA A 31 2.45 18.79 -8.41
C ALA A 31 3.17 19.57 -9.53
N ASP A 32 3.54 20.84 -9.30
CA ASP A 32 4.14 21.71 -10.31
C ASP A 32 5.38 21.07 -10.97
N GLY A 33 5.32 20.90 -12.29
CA GLY A 33 6.39 20.35 -13.11
C GLY A 33 6.38 18.82 -13.28
N TYR A 34 5.69 18.09 -12.40
CA TYR A 34 5.55 16.63 -12.53
C TYR A 34 4.48 16.25 -13.57
N ALA A 35 4.60 15.05 -14.14
CA ALA A 35 3.52 14.44 -14.91
C ALA A 35 2.29 14.19 -14.02
N LEU A 36 1.09 14.35 -14.59
CA LEU A 36 -0.16 14.08 -13.91
C LEU A 36 -0.85 12.88 -14.55
N PRO A 37 -1.54 12.03 -13.78
CA PRO A 37 -2.30 10.93 -14.35
C PRO A 37 -3.36 11.42 -15.33
N THR A 38 -3.51 10.74 -16.46
CA THR A 38 -4.52 11.08 -17.49
C THR A 38 -5.42 9.90 -17.83
N PRO A 39 -6.70 10.12 -18.17
CA PRO A 39 -7.62 9.01 -18.48
C PRO A 39 -7.30 8.28 -19.79
N ASP A 40 -6.45 8.85 -20.65
CA ASP A 40 -6.08 8.29 -21.96
C ASP A 40 -4.71 7.57 -21.97
N TYR A 41 -4.12 7.35 -20.79
CA TYR A 41 -2.87 6.61 -20.67
C TYR A 41 -3.02 5.17 -21.15
N ALA A 42 -2.16 4.76 -22.08
CA ALA A 42 -2.15 3.41 -22.63
C ALA A 42 -0.99 2.63 -22.03
N PHE A 43 -1.32 1.63 -21.21
CA PHE A 43 -0.30 0.81 -20.57
C PHE A 43 0.52 0.00 -21.59
N THR A 44 1.83 -0.01 -21.42
CA THR A 44 2.80 -0.72 -22.24
C THR A 44 3.70 -1.60 -21.38
N PHE A 45 3.56 -2.91 -21.54
CA PHE A 45 4.34 -3.89 -20.79
C PHE A 45 5.49 -4.47 -21.63
N PRO A 46 6.67 -4.69 -21.03
CA PRO A 46 6.97 -4.63 -19.59
C PRO A 46 7.42 -3.26 -19.06
N ASP A 47 7.39 -2.21 -19.87
CA ASP A 47 7.92 -0.90 -19.49
C ASP A 47 7.23 -0.31 -18.25
N ASP A 48 5.91 -0.48 -18.12
CA ASP A 48 5.12 0.02 -16.98
C ASP A 48 5.21 -0.85 -15.71
N HIS A 49 6.02 -1.92 -15.73
CA HIS A 49 6.49 -2.52 -14.47
C HIS A 49 7.63 -1.71 -13.86
N GLY A 50 8.33 -0.92 -14.68
CA GLY A 50 9.42 -0.06 -14.29
C GLY A 50 8.96 1.18 -13.51
N ALA A 51 9.92 2.05 -13.21
CA ALA A 51 9.67 3.30 -12.51
C ALA A 51 9.30 4.43 -13.49
N HIS A 52 8.30 5.24 -13.12
CA HIS A 52 7.79 6.35 -13.93
C HIS A 52 8.36 7.67 -13.42
N ASN A 53 9.61 8.00 -13.80
CA ASN A 53 10.43 9.05 -13.16
C ASN A 53 9.92 10.49 -13.31
N ASP A 54 9.01 10.72 -14.25
CA ASP A 54 8.27 11.97 -14.45
C ASP A 54 7.14 12.17 -13.42
N TYR A 55 6.76 11.11 -12.70
CA TYR A 55 5.80 11.18 -11.60
C TYR A 55 6.49 11.34 -10.25
N ARG A 56 5.79 11.98 -9.31
CA ARG A 56 6.32 12.25 -7.98
C ARG A 56 6.37 11.02 -7.09
N ILE A 57 5.30 10.23 -7.06
CA ILE A 57 5.11 9.12 -6.11
C ILE A 57 4.78 7.84 -6.85
N GLU A 58 5.30 6.73 -6.35
CA GLU A 58 5.11 5.42 -6.94
C GLU A 58 5.38 4.31 -5.93
N TRP A 59 4.60 3.22 -5.96
CA TRP A 59 4.80 2.08 -5.06
C TRP A 59 4.59 0.72 -5.74
N TRP A 60 5.47 -0.22 -5.43
CA TRP A 60 5.33 -1.66 -5.69
C TRP A 60 4.95 -2.30 -4.37
N TYR A 61 3.73 -2.81 -4.29
CA TYR A 61 3.16 -3.27 -3.02
C TYR A 61 2.61 -4.68 -3.14
N LEU A 62 3.23 -5.63 -2.44
CA LEU A 62 2.85 -7.04 -2.48
C LEU A 62 2.44 -7.53 -1.10
N THR A 63 1.24 -8.10 -1.03
CA THR A 63 0.72 -8.78 0.16
C THR A 63 0.50 -10.26 -0.12
N ALA A 64 0.68 -11.11 0.88
CA ALA A 64 0.49 -12.54 0.77
C ALA A 64 -0.11 -13.12 2.06
N ILE A 65 -1.20 -13.87 1.91
CA ILE A 65 -1.82 -14.65 2.98
C ILE A 65 -1.39 -16.11 2.83
N LEU A 66 -0.93 -16.71 3.92
CA LEU A 66 -0.17 -17.94 3.89
C LEU A 66 -0.71 -18.96 4.90
N ASP A 67 -0.68 -20.22 4.51
CA ASP A 67 -0.91 -21.40 5.32
C ASP A 67 0.43 -22.10 5.54
N GLY A 68 0.82 -22.26 6.81
CA GLY A 68 2.02 -22.98 7.22
C GLY A 68 1.80 -24.49 7.29
N ASP A 69 2.87 -25.26 7.10
CA ASP A 69 2.89 -26.71 7.30
C ASP A 69 2.73 -27.14 8.77
N ASP A 70 2.84 -26.18 9.69
CA ASP A 70 2.53 -26.31 11.11
C ASP A 70 1.03 -26.10 11.44
N GLY A 71 0.21 -25.80 10.42
CA GLY A 71 -1.23 -25.59 10.53
C GLY A 71 -1.63 -24.18 10.98
N GLN A 72 -0.70 -23.23 11.04
CA GLN A 72 -0.99 -21.83 11.37
C GLN A 72 -1.15 -20.97 10.12
N ASN A 73 -1.81 -19.82 10.29
CA ASN A 73 -1.90 -18.80 9.26
C ASN A 73 -0.87 -17.70 9.48
N TYR A 74 -0.37 -17.17 8.37
CA TYR A 74 0.60 -16.09 8.34
C TYR A 74 0.21 -15.04 7.31
N GLY A 75 0.80 -13.87 7.45
CA GLY A 75 0.81 -12.84 6.41
C GLY A 75 2.23 -12.38 6.14
N VAL A 76 2.53 -12.08 4.88
CA VAL A 76 3.72 -11.32 4.48
C VAL A 76 3.31 -10.09 3.68
N GLN A 77 4.01 -8.98 3.90
CA GLN A 77 3.97 -7.83 3.00
C GLN A 77 5.38 -7.40 2.59
N TRP A 78 5.47 -6.81 1.40
CA TRP A 78 6.65 -6.16 0.87
C TRP A 78 6.24 -4.92 0.08
N THR A 79 6.80 -3.77 0.44
CA THR A 79 6.50 -2.48 -0.18
C THR A 79 7.79 -1.78 -0.55
N LEU A 80 7.88 -1.31 -1.80
CA LEU A 80 8.89 -0.36 -2.23
C LEU A 80 8.21 0.92 -2.68
N PHE A 81 8.48 2.00 -1.97
CA PHE A 81 8.00 3.33 -2.28
C PHE A 81 9.11 4.18 -2.87
N ARG A 82 8.78 4.95 -3.89
CA ARG A 82 9.65 5.94 -4.51
C ARG A 82 8.99 7.30 -4.44
N THR A 83 9.74 8.29 -3.98
CA THR A 83 9.39 9.71 -4.12
C THR A 83 10.49 10.46 -4.87
N SER A 84 10.09 11.18 -5.92
CA SER A 84 10.93 12.15 -6.58
C SER A 84 10.95 13.48 -5.81
N LEU A 85 12.13 14.06 -5.67
CA LEU A 85 12.36 15.36 -5.04
C LEU A 85 12.44 16.50 -6.07
N ASP A 86 12.51 16.19 -7.36
CA ASP A 86 12.49 17.15 -8.46
C ASP A 86 11.66 16.64 -9.66
N PRO A 87 11.04 17.55 -10.44
CA PRO A 87 10.29 17.18 -11.64
C PRO A 87 11.08 16.43 -12.72
N ASP A 88 12.40 16.66 -12.81
CA ASP A 88 13.26 16.00 -13.80
C ASP A 88 13.58 14.53 -13.42
N GLY A 89 13.13 14.09 -12.24
CA GLY A 89 13.28 12.72 -11.77
C GLY A 89 14.72 12.35 -11.37
N THR A 90 15.61 13.33 -11.21
CA THR A 90 17.05 13.09 -11.01
C THR A 90 17.42 12.79 -9.57
N SER A 91 16.65 13.31 -8.62
CA SER A 91 16.82 13.08 -7.18
C SER A 91 15.62 12.30 -6.65
N GLN A 92 15.87 11.04 -6.30
CA GLN A 92 14.85 10.11 -5.80
C GLN A 92 15.19 9.67 -4.38
N VAL A 93 14.16 9.46 -3.58
CA VAL A 93 14.22 8.75 -2.29
C VAL A 93 13.41 7.47 -2.41
N TRP A 94 13.97 6.39 -1.89
CA TRP A 94 13.33 5.09 -1.82
C TRP A 94 13.12 4.70 -0.38
N MET A 95 11.96 4.11 -0.10
CA MET A 95 11.60 3.55 1.19
C MET A 95 11.11 2.13 0.97
N GLY A 96 11.72 1.17 1.67
CA GLY A 96 11.30 -0.21 1.70
C GLY A 96 10.64 -0.52 3.03
N ASN A 97 9.49 -1.17 3.00
CA ASN A 97 8.89 -1.78 4.17
C ASN A 97 8.59 -3.25 3.90
N ALA A 98 8.75 -4.08 4.91
CA ALA A 98 8.40 -5.49 4.82
C ALA A 98 7.99 -5.99 6.20
N GLY A 99 7.09 -6.96 6.21
CA GLY A 99 6.59 -7.52 7.45
C GLY A 99 6.19 -8.99 7.35
N ILE A 100 6.21 -9.66 8.50
CA ILE A 100 5.66 -11.01 8.69
C ILE A 100 4.71 -10.95 9.87
N THR A 101 3.46 -11.34 9.66
CA THR A 101 2.45 -11.48 10.71
C THR A 101 2.25 -12.96 11.02
N THR A 102 2.46 -13.33 12.28
CA THR A 102 2.04 -14.60 12.87
C THR A 102 0.77 -14.38 13.70
N PRO A 103 0.10 -15.44 14.19
CA PRO A 103 -1.06 -15.27 15.07
C PRO A 103 -0.77 -14.46 16.35
N ASP A 104 0.49 -14.45 16.80
CA ASP A 104 0.91 -13.87 18.08
C ASP A 104 1.90 -12.72 17.98
N LYS A 105 2.57 -12.52 16.82
CA LYS A 105 3.61 -11.51 16.63
C LYS A 105 3.53 -10.86 15.25
N HIS A 106 4.05 -9.64 15.18
CA HIS A 106 4.31 -8.95 13.94
C HIS A 106 5.79 -8.56 13.88
N PHE A 107 6.48 -9.01 12.84
CA PHE A 107 7.85 -8.64 12.53
C PHE A 107 7.84 -7.58 11.45
N THR A 108 8.62 -6.52 11.63
CA THR A 108 8.67 -5.38 10.71
C THR A 108 10.12 -5.02 10.39
N GLY A 109 10.32 -4.40 9.22
CA GLY A 109 11.55 -3.70 8.88
C GLY A 109 11.27 -2.48 8.02
N GLU A 110 12.18 -1.52 8.09
CA GLU A 110 12.24 -0.36 7.19
C GLU A 110 13.65 -0.23 6.62
N ARG A 111 13.72 0.22 5.37
CA ARG A 111 14.95 0.64 4.69
C ARG A 111 14.71 1.99 4.01
N LEU A 112 15.73 2.84 4.00
CA LEU A 112 15.73 4.13 3.31
C LEU A 112 16.98 4.21 2.44
N ALA A 113 16.80 4.58 1.18
CA ALA A 113 17.90 4.70 0.23
C ALA A 113 17.75 5.94 -0.65
N ARG A 114 18.89 6.48 -1.09
CA ARG A 114 18.92 7.49 -2.16
C ARG A 114 18.92 6.77 -3.51
N GLY A 115 18.18 7.30 -4.48
CA GLY A 115 18.29 6.86 -5.87
C GLY A 115 19.63 7.20 -6.52
N GLY A 116 19.91 6.58 -7.67
CA GLY A 116 21.05 6.92 -8.53
C GLY A 116 22.41 6.37 -8.10
N ILE A 117 22.51 5.67 -6.97
CA ILE A 117 23.76 5.04 -6.48
C ILE A 117 23.70 3.49 -6.47
N GLY A 118 22.60 2.90 -6.93
CA GLY A 118 22.41 1.45 -7.05
C GLY A 118 21.90 0.74 -5.78
N GLN A 119 21.73 1.44 -4.67
CA GLN A 119 21.24 0.86 -3.41
C GLN A 119 19.77 0.41 -3.48
N ALA A 120 18.96 1.14 -4.24
CA ALA A 120 17.57 0.81 -4.52
C ALA A 120 17.24 1.18 -5.97
N GLY A 121 16.23 0.54 -6.53
CA GLY A 121 15.77 0.83 -7.88
C GLY A 121 14.85 -0.23 -8.44
N VAL A 122 14.49 -0.03 -9.71
CA VAL A 122 13.69 -0.97 -10.49
C VAL A 122 14.27 -1.11 -11.90
N THR A 123 14.38 -2.34 -12.40
CA THR A 123 14.64 -2.68 -13.81
C THR A 123 13.44 -3.43 -14.38
N THR A 124 13.22 -3.36 -15.69
CA THR A 124 12.11 -4.04 -16.36
C THR A 124 12.52 -5.36 -17.03
N GLN A 125 13.78 -5.48 -17.48
CA GLN A 125 14.28 -6.68 -18.17
C GLN A 125 15.74 -7.02 -17.78
N PRO A 126 15.97 -8.07 -16.97
CA PRO A 126 14.95 -8.78 -16.18
C PRO A 126 14.30 -7.83 -15.17
N PHE A 127 13.03 -8.08 -14.84
CA PHE A 127 12.38 -7.27 -13.81
C PHE A 127 13.02 -7.53 -12.45
N ALA A 128 13.35 -6.44 -11.75
CA ALA A 128 13.78 -6.48 -10.37
C ALA A 128 13.41 -5.15 -9.73
N ALA A 129 12.73 -5.18 -8.59
CA ALA A 129 12.58 -4.05 -7.68
C ALA A 129 13.32 -4.38 -6.39
N TRP A 130 14.21 -3.51 -5.91
CA TRP A 130 15.06 -3.81 -4.77
C TRP A 130 15.38 -2.60 -3.90
N ILE A 131 15.76 -2.91 -2.66
CA ILE A 131 16.42 -1.99 -1.73
C ILE A 131 17.33 -2.80 -0.80
N ASP A 132 18.62 -2.50 -0.81
CA ASP A 132 19.66 -3.28 -0.13
C ASP A 132 19.57 -4.79 -0.51
N ASP A 133 19.32 -5.66 0.46
CA ASP A 133 19.20 -7.11 0.29
C ASP A 133 17.77 -7.59 0.00
N TRP A 134 16.78 -6.70 0.04
CA TRP A 134 15.38 -7.03 -0.21
C TRP A 134 15.06 -6.92 -1.70
N GLY A 135 14.28 -7.86 -2.22
CA GLY A 135 14.00 -7.91 -3.64
C GLY A 135 12.65 -8.51 -3.99
N MET A 136 12.05 -7.97 -5.05
CA MET A 136 11.00 -8.59 -5.85
C MET A 136 11.58 -8.77 -7.26
N VAL A 137 11.96 -9.99 -7.60
CA VAL A 137 12.76 -10.28 -8.80
C VAL A 137 12.06 -11.30 -9.69
N SER A 138 12.06 -11.05 -10.99
CA SER A 138 11.48 -11.98 -11.94
C SER A 138 12.26 -13.29 -12.04
N LYS A 139 11.53 -14.40 -12.00
CA LYS A 139 11.99 -15.74 -12.39
C LYS A 139 11.41 -16.17 -13.75
N ALA A 140 10.73 -15.26 -14.46
CA ALA A 140 10.04 -15.59 -15.70
C ALA A 140 11.07 -15.84 -16.81
N GLY A 141 11.02 -17.00 -17.43
CA GLY A 141 11.87 -17.32 -18.59
C GLY A 141 11.31 -16.80 -19.91
N VAL A 142 9.98 -16.68 -19.99
CA VAL A 142 9.19 -16.21 -21.13
C VAL A 142 7.89 -15.59 -20.60
N GLY A 143 7.26 -14.68 -21.35
CA GLY A 143 6.00 -14.05 -20.95
C GLY A 143 6.19 -12.71 -20.25
N ASP A 144 5.20 -12.34 -19.44
CA ASP A 144 5.25 -11.11 -18.64
C ASP A 144 6.24 -11.31 -17.48
N PRO A 145 7.14 -10.35 -17.19
CA PRO A 145 8.16 -10.55 -16.17
C PRO A 145 7.57 -10.63 -14.75
N LEU A 146 6.33 -10.19 -14.52
CA LEU A 146 5.65 -10.36 -13.23
C LEU A 146 4.92 -11.70 -13.11
N ASP A 147 4.85 -12.53 -14.17
CA ASP A 147 4.17 -13.84 -14.12
C ASP A 147 4.78 -14.77 -13.06
N THR A 148 6.10 -14.69 -12.87
CA THR A 148 6.78 -15.43 -11.80
C THR A 148 7.81 -14.58 -11.10
N LEU A 149 7.70 -14.50 -9.77
CA LEU A 149 8.54 -13.66 -8.92
C LEU A 149 9.19 -14.50 -7.82
N GLU A 150 10.38 -14.08 -7.38
CA GLU A 150 10.91 -14.36 -6.06
C GLU A 150 10.85 -13.09 -5.23
N LEU A 151 10.30 -13.21 -4.02
CA LEU A 151 10.19 -12.13 -3.06
C LEU A 151 11.04 -12.46 -1.82
N THR A 152 11.93 -11.54 -1.45
CA THR A 152 12.82 -11.68 -0.30
C THR A 152 12.82 -10.44 0.58
N ALA A 153 12.86 -10.68 1.89
CA ALA A 153 13.19 -9.65 2.87
C ALA A 153 13.84 -10.25 4.12
N THR A 154 14.79 -9.50 4.68
CA THR A 154 15.45 -9.79 5.96
C THR A 154 15.07 -8.74 7.01
N LEU A 155 14.35 -9.17 8.04
CA LEU A 155 13.87 -8.38 9.17
C LEU A 155 14.72 -8.63 10.43
N SER A 156 14.37 -7.99 11.54
CA SER A 156 15.01 -8.31 12.83
C SER A 156 14.56 -9.67 13.34
N ASN A 157 15.47 -10.66 13.33
CA ASN A 157 15.24 -12.04 13.76
C ASN A 157 14.21 -12.84 12.95
N ALA A 158 13.85 -12.37 11.75
CA ALA A 158 12.98 -13.10 10.84
C ALA A 158 13.32 -12.76 9.39
N SER A 159 13.00 -13.66 8.46
CA SER A 159 13.13 -13.42 7.02
C SER A 159 12.14 -14.28 6.24
N TYR A 160 11.99 -14.01 4.96
CA TYR A 160 11.25 -14.90 4.07
C TYR A 160 11.87 -14.94 2.68
N THR A 161 11.65 -16.06 2.02
CA THR A 161 11.85 -16.24 0.57
C THR A 161 10.61 -16.92 0.03
N LEU A 162 9.90 -16.23 -0.87
CA LEU A 162 8.64 -16.69 -1.44
C LEU A 162 8.76 -16.72 -2.97
N ASP A 163 8.37 -17.83 -3.58
CA ASP A 163 8.09 -17.92 -5.00
C ASP A 163 6.61 -17.59 -5.24
N LEU A 164 6.34 -16.74 -6.22
CA LEU A 164 4.99 -16.39 -6.65
C LEU A 164 4.81 -16.74 -8.11
N ASN A 165 3.63 -17.29 -8.45
CA ASN A 165 3.24 -17.62 -9.82
C ASN A 165 1.83 -17.09 -10.09
N ALA A 166 1.72 -16.12 -11.01
CA ALA A 166 0.45 -15.53 -11.40
C ALA A 166 -0.35 -16.50 -12.27
N ASN A 167 -1.63 -16.69 -11.93
CA ASN A 167 -2.57 -17.55 -12.65
C ASN A 167 -3.83 -16.78 -13.04
N GLY A 168 -3.65 -15.63 -13.67
CA GLY A 168 -4.75 -14.77 -14.11
C GLY A 168 -4.23 -13.46 -14.70
N PRO A 169 -5.13 -12.63 -15.25
CA PRO A 169 -4.75 -11.38 -15.89
C PRO A 169 -4.36 -10.30 -14.87
N MET A 170 -3.60 -9.31 -15.33
CA MET A 170 -3.50 -8.03 -14.64
C MET A 170 -4.86 -7.31 -14.66
N ILE A 171 -5.16 -6.62 -13.57
CA ILE A 171 -6.40 -5.88 -13.37
C ILE A 171 -6.11 -4.39 -13.39
N PHE A 172 -6.77 -3.65 -14.27
CA PHE A 172 -6.66 -2.20 -14.34
C PHE A 172 -7.82 -1.56 -13.57
N HIS A 173 -7.50 -0.76 -12.55
CA HIS A 173 -8.49 -0.16 -11.67
C HIS A 173 -9.03 1.16 -12.22
N GLY A 174 -10.23 1.55 -11.79
CA GLY A 174 -10.91 2.74 -12.26
C GLY A 174 -11.34 2.60 -13.72
N ASP A 175 -11.12 3.64 -14.52
CA ASP A 175 -11.35 3.61 -15.96
C ASP A 175 -10.05 3.19 -16.66
N ASN A 176 -9.92 1.90 -16.96
CA ASN A 176 -8.77 1.33 -17.66
C ASN A 176 -7.41 1.68 -17.03
N GLY A 177 -7.35 1.73 -15.70
CA GLY A 177 -6.13 2.02 -14.94
C GLY A 177 -6.02 3.49 -14.50
N TYR A 178 -6.91 4.38 -14.96
CA TYR A 178 -7.06 5.71 -14.37
C TYR A 178 -8.02 5.65 -13.16
N SER A 179 -7.43 5.64 -11.96
CA SER A 179 -8.14 5.44 -10.70
C SER A 179 -8.30 6.77 -9.95
N VAL A 180 -9.53 7.27 -9.88
CA VAL A 180 -9.87 8.46 -9.09
C VAL A 180 -9.89 8.09 -7.61
N LYS A 181 -9.20 8.88 -6.81
CA LYS A 181 -9.00 8.65 -5.37
C LYS A 181 -9.47 9.81 -4.51
N SER A 182 -10.35 10.69 -4.98
CA SER A 182 -10.94 11.73 -4.13
C SER A 182 -12.16 12.37 -4.77
N ASN A 183 -12.93 13.12 -3.98
CA ASN A 183 -14.01 13.96 -4.49
C ASN A 183 -13.51 15.15 -5.33
N SER A 184 -12.27 15.61 -5.08
CA SER A 184 -11.65 16.72 -5.81
C SER A 184 -11.02 16.29 -7.14
N GLY A 185 -11.08 14.98 -7.45
CA GLY A 185 -10.64 14.43 -8.74
C GLY A 185 -9.16 14.10 -8.82
N GLN A 186 -8.45 14.02 -7.68
CA GLN A 186 -7.11 13.43 -7.70
C GLN A 186 -7.19 11.98 -8.18
N ALA A 187 -6.19 11.58 -8.95
CA ALA A 187 -6.13 10.24 -9.51
C ALA A 187 -4.72 9.65 -9.43
N SER A 188 -4.63 8.37 -9.75
CA SER A 188 -3.40 7.64 -10.00
C SER A 188 -3.57 6.75 -11.21
N HIS A 189 -2.45 6.36 -11.82
CA HIS A 189 -2.42 5.16 -12.63
C HIS A 189 -2.29 3.96 -11.71
N TYR A 190 -3.14 2.94 -11.88
CA TYR A 190 -3.28 1.85 -10.93
C TYR A 190 -3.65 0.54 -11.62
N TYR A 191 -2.80 -0.48 -11.46
CA TYR A 191 -3.14 -1.86 -11.78
C TYR A 191 -2.67 -2.84 -10.69
N SER A 192 -3.23 -4.04 -10.72
CA SER A 192 -2.84 -5.13 -9.82
C SER A 192 -2.58 -6.43 -10.55
N GLN A 193 -1.80 -7.31 -9.94
CA GLN A 193 -1.69 -8.73 -10.28
C GLN A 193 -2.16 -9.55 -9.07
N PRO A 194 -3.46 -9.89 -8.98
CA PRO A 194 -4.04 -10.47 -7.77
C PRO A 194 -4.17 -12.00 -7.81
N PHE A 195 -3.66 -12.65 -8.86
CA PHE A 195 -3.80 -14.10 -9.08
C PHE A 195 -2.55 -14.89 -8.70
N TYR A 196 -1.73 -14.41 -7.77
CA TYR A 196 -0.54 -15.16 -7.36
C TYR A 196 -0.91 -16.37 -6.49
N GLN A 197 -0.36 -17.53 -6.86
CA GLN A 197 -0.11 -18.61 -5.92
C GLN A 197 1.29 -18.45 -5.34
N VAL A 198 1.38 -18.60 -4.02
CA VAL A 198 2.59 -18.38 -3.25
C VAL A 198 3.06 -19.70 -2.64
N ARG A 199 4.37 -19.92 -2.62
CA ARG A 199 5.02 -20.96 -1.83
C ARG A 199 6.38 -20.50 -1.36
N GLY A 200 6.89 -21.02 -0.26
CA GLY A 200 8.24 -20.71 0.17
C GLY A 200 8.49 -21.03 1.63
N THR A 201 9.36 -20.25 2.25
CA THR A 201 9.76 -20.45 3.64
C THR A 201 9.76 -19.12 4.39
N LEU A 202 9.18 -19.14 5.60
CA LEU A 202 9.38 -18.12 6.61
C LEU A 202 10.45 -18.61 7.59
N ASN A 203 11.50 -17.84 7.80
CA ASN A 203 12.49 -18.11 8.84
C ASN A 203 12.11 -17.31 10.08
N LEU A 204 11.61 -17.98 11.12
CA LEU A 204 11.11 -17.35 12.34
C LEU A 204 12.00 -17.72 13.54
N PRO A 205 11.93 -16.99 14.67
CA PRO A 205 12.64 -17.37 15.90
C PRO A 205 12.27 -18.76 16.43
N ILE A 206 11.10 -19.28 16.04
CA ILE A 206 10.60 -20.60 16.42
C ILE A 206 11.11 -21.73 15.50
N GLY A 207 11.77 -21.38 14.40
CA GLY A 207 12.18 -22.31 13.34
C GLY A 207 11.68 -21.88 11.97
N ASP A 208 12.10 -22.63 10.95
CA ASP A 208 11.64 -22.44 9.59
C ASP A 208 10.24 -23.05 9.41
N VAL A 209 9.36 -22.33 8.73
CA VAL A 209 7.99 -22.75 8.42
C VAL A 209 7.82 -22.77 6.91
N ALA A 210 7.48 -23.92 6.33
CA ALA A 210 7.15 -24.01 4.92
C ALA A 210 5.73 -23.51 4.72
N VAL A 211 5.52 -22.66 3.71
CA VAL A 211 4.24 -21.97 3.49
C VAL A 211 3.75 -22.13 2.07
N THR A 212 2.43 -22.11 1.92
CA THR A 212 1.72 -21.94 0.65
C THR A 212 0.62 -20.90 0.81
N GLY A 213 0.14 -20.29 -0.26
CA GLY A 213 -0.93 -19.30 -0.11
C GLY A 213 -1.26 -18.52 -1.37
N LEU A 214 -1.84 -17.35 -1.16
CA LEU A 214 -2.28 -16.42 -2.21
C LEU A 214 -1.56 -15.09 -2.04
N GLY A 215 -1.26 -14.44 -3.17
CA GLY A 215 -0.59 -13.15 -3.19
C GLY A 215 -1.31 -12.14 -4.07
N TRP A 216 -1.06 -10.88 -3.78
CA TRP A 216 -1.61 -9.73 -4.46
C TRP A 216 -0.51 -8.68 -4.63
N LEU A 217 -0.28 -8.21 -5.86
CA LEU A 217 0.59 -7.08 -6.14
C LEU A 217 -0.25 -5.90 -6.61
N ASP A 218 0.00 -4.72 -6.04
CA ASP A 218 -0.42 -3.43 -6.58
C ASP A 218 0.76 -2.66 -7.17
N ARG A 219 0.42 -1.91 -8.21
CA ARG A 219 1.28 -0.96 -8.90
C ARG A 219 0.51 0.31 -9.09
N GLU A 220 1.02 1.38 -8.48
CA GLU A 220 0.39 2.68 -8.60
C GLU A 220 1.43 3.80 -8.61
N TRP A 221 1.16 4.82 -9.43
CA TRP A 221 1.93 6.06 -9.49
C TRP A 221 1.03 7.27 -9.73
N SER A 222 1.47 8.40 -9.18
CA SER A 222 0.80 9.69 -9.31
C SER A 222 1.77 10.83 -9.01
N SER A 223 1.34 12.06 -9.25
CA SER A 223 1.99 13.25 -8.69
C SER A 223 1.05 14.09 -7.86
N GLN A 224 -0.19 13.63 -7.73
CA GLN A 224 -1.20 14.32 -6.97
C GLN A 224 -1.18 13.82 -5.53
N PRO A 225 -0.93 14.72 -4.57
CA PRO A 225 -1.06 14.42 -3.16
C PRO A 225 -2.48 13.93 -2.84
N LEU A 226 -2.64 13.26 -1.70
CA LEU A 226 -3.94 13.16 -1.04
C LEU A 226 -4.49 14.58 -0.78
N ASP A 227 -5.80 14.73 -0.71
CA ASP A 227 -6.40 16.03 -0.39
C ASP A 227 -5.86 16.53 0.97
N ALA A 228 -5.65 17.85 1.11
CA ALA A 228 -4.93 18.42 2.26
C ALA A 228 -5.63 18.21 3.62
N ASP A 229 -6.91 17.87 3.60
CA ASP A 229 -7.73 17.53 4.77
C ASP A 229 -7.81 16.02 5.05
N GLN A 230 -7.20 15.19 4.20
CA GLN A 230 -7.17 13.74 4.39
C GLN A 230 -6.17 13.36 5.48
N LEU A 231 -6.66 12.57 6.44
CA LEU A 231 -5.91 12.07 7.59
C LEU A 231 -5.18 10.77 7.27
N GLY A 232 -5.75 9.93 6.38
CA GLY A 232 -5.20 8.65 5.97
C GLY A 232 -6.22 7.81 5.19
N TRP A 233 -5.88 6.55 4.96
CA TRP A 233 -6.73 5.59 4.23
C TRP A 233 -6.89 4.27 4.97
N ASP A 234 -7.94 3.53 4.60
CA ASP A 234 -8.16 2.13 4.96
C ASP A 234 -8.26 1.39 3.62
N TRP A 235 -7.33 0.48 3.34
CA TRP A 235 -7.25 -0.26 2.09
C TRP A 235 -7.37 -1.76 2.35
N PHE A 236 -8.06 -2.46 1.47
CA PHE A 236 -8.34 -3.89 1.55
C PHE A 236 -8.05 -4.56 0.19
N SER A 237 -7.35 -5.69 0.22
CA SER A 237 -7.38 -6.69 -0.86
C SER A 237 -7.94 -7.99 -0.30
N LEU A 238 -8.91 -8.59 -0.96
CA LEU A 238 -9.56 -9.81 -0.51
C LEU A 238 -9.62 -10.83 -1.64
N HIS A 239 -9.36 -12.09 -1.29
CA HIS A 239 -9.59 -13.26 -2.10
C HIS A 239 -10.77 -14.02 -1.49
N PHE A 240 -11.86 -14.19 -2.25
CA PHE A 240 -13.01 -14.98 -1.82
C PHE A 240 -12.86 -16.44 -2.25
N ASP A 241 -13.43 -17.35 -1.46
CA ASP A 241 -13.35 -18.80 -1.69
C ASP A 241 -14.03 -19.23 -2.99
N SER A 242 -14.99 -18.42 -3.48
CA SER A 242 -15.68 -18.60 -4.76
C SER A 242 -14.83 -18.18 -5.98
N GLY A 243 -13.66 -17.58 -5.74
CA GLY A 243 -12.69 -17.21 -6.77
C GLY A 243 -12.69 -15.73 -7.12
N GLU A 244 -13.74 -14.98 -6.76
CA GLU A 244 -13.77 -13.53 -6.90
C GLU A 244 -12.80 -12.85 -5.92
N ARG A 245 -12.51 -11.60 -6.22
CA ARG A 245 -11.58 -10.76 -5.49
C ARG A 245 -12.18 -9.37 -5.33
N LEU A 246 -11.76 -8.68 -4.28
CA LEU A 246 -12.13 -7.29 -4.03
C LEU A 246 -10.89 -6.50 -3.64
N MET A 247 -10.58 -5.46 -4.39
CA MET A 247 -9.78 -4.35 -3.88
C MET A 247 -10.75 -3.26 -3.45
N GLY A 248 -10.59 -2.69 -2.27
CA GLY A 248 -11.41 -1.59 -1.82
C GLY A 248 -10.65 -0.66 -0.91
N PHE A 249 -10.92 0.64 -1.00
CA PHE A 249 -10.34 1.60 -0.07
C PHE A 249 -11.32 2.69 0.32
N GLY A 250 -11.04 3.28 1.48
CA GLY A 250 -11.70 4.46 1.99
C GLY A 250 -10.67 5.51 2.39
N LEU A 251 -10.94 6.76 2.05
CA LEU A 251 -10.16 7.90 2.53
C LEU A 251 -10.91 8.60 3.64
N ARG A 252 -10.18 9.07 4.64
CA ARG A 252 -10.76 9.73 5.80
C ARG A 252 -10.28 11.16 5.93
N ASP A 253 -11.19 12.03 6.35
CA ASP A 253 -10.91 13.39 6.80
C ASP A 253 -11.39 13.56 8.27
N ALA A 254 -11.40 14.78 8.77
CA ALA A 254 -11.84 15.09 10.14
C ALA A 254 -13.33 14.76 10.44
N ASN A 255 -14.15 14.56 9.41
CA ASN A 255 -15.57 14.22 9.50
C ASN A 255 -15.85 12.72 9.32
N GLY A 256 -14.82 11.90 9.06
CA GLY A 256 -14.95 10.46 8.83
C GLY A 256 -14.56 10.08 7.40
N GLN A 257 -15.18 9.03 6.85
CA GLN A 257 -14.91 8.60 5.48
C GLN A 257 -15.42 9.65 4.49
N SER A 258 -14.51 10.23 3.70
CA SER A 258 -14.80 11.27 2.72
C SER A 258 -14.93 10.73 1.30
N PHE A 259 -14.28 9.61 0.99
CA PHE A 259 -14.32 8.94 -0.31
C PHE A 259 -14.16 7.42 -0.13
N SER A 260 -14.79 6.63 -1.00
CA SER A 260 -14.59 5.19 -1.06
C SER A 260 -14.67 4.68 -2.49
N TYR A 261 -13.95 3.60 -2.75
CA TYR A 261 -13.87 2.94 -4.05
C TYR A 261 -13.66 1.44 -3.87
N ALA A 262 -14.20 0.64 -4.79
CA ALA A 262 -13.94 -0.78 -4.91
C ALA A 262 -13.73 -1.20 -6.36
N SER A 263 -12.99 -2.28 -6.54
CA SER A 263 -12.96 -3.09 -7.76
C SER A 263 -13.39 -4.49 -7.41
N TRP A 264 -14.56 -4.88 -7.92
CA TRP A 264 -14.98 -6.27 -7.90
C TRP A 264 -14.36 -6.98 -9.09
N ILE A 265 -13.65 -8.07 -8.83
CA ILE A 265 -12.89 -8.81 -9.82
C ILE A 265 -13.41 -10.23 -9.82
N THR A 266 -13.93 -10.68 -10.96
CA THR A 266 -14.43 -12.05 -11.12
C THR A 266 -13.28 -13.06 -11.08
N ALA A 267 -13.60 -14.35 -10.94
CA ALA A 267 -12.61 -15.43 -10.97
C ALA A 267 -11.79 -15.48 -12.27
N ASP A 268 -12.36 -15.01 -13.38
CA ASP A 268 -11.71 -14.96 -14.71
C ASP A 268 -10.96 -13.63 -14.97
N GLY A 269 -11.10 -12.65 -14.06
CA GLY A 269 -10.39 -11.37 -14.13
C GLY A 269 -11.15 -10.21 -14.79
N ASP A 270 -12.44 -10.37 -15.08
CA ASP A 270 -13.28 -9.22 -15.43
C ASP A 270 -13.45 -8.31 -14.22
N VAL A 271 -13.27 -6.99 -14.41
CA VAL A 271 -13.31 -5.98 -13.35
C VAL A 271 -14.53 -5.07 -13.46
N THR A 272 -15.18 -4.81 -12.33
CA THR A 272 -16.24 -3.81 -12.19
C THR A 272 -15.83 -2.78 -11.13
N PRO A 273 -15.48 -1.54 -11.53
CA PRO A 273 -15.21 -0.45 -10.59
C PRO A 273 -16.52 0.02 -9.94
N SER A 274 -16.46 0.45 -8.68
CA SER A 274 -17.62 1.00 -7.97
C SER A 274 -17.23 2.01 -6.90
N ASN A 275 -18.10 3.01 -6.69
CA ASN A 275 -18.01 3.99 -5.59
C ASN A 275 -19.10 3.77 -4.52
N ASP A 276 -19.75 2.59 -4.50
CA ASP A 276 -20.79 2.25 -3.51
C ASP A 276 -20.27 1.40 -2.34
N LEU A 277 -18.95 1.28 -2.19
CA LEU A 277 -18.33 0.61 -1.06
C LEU A 277 -18.60 1.39 0.23
N LEU A 278 -19.15 0.71 1.24
CA LEU A 278 -19.29 1.23 2.59
C LEU A 278 -18.32 0.50 3.52
N ILE A 279 -17.58 1.27 4.32
CA ILE A 279 -16.57 0.74 5.23
C ILE A 279 -16.89 1.21 6.66
N THR A 280 -17.24 0.28 7.54
CA THR A 280 -17.67 0.62 8.91
C THR A 280 -16.76 -0.08 9.94
N PRO A 281 -16.07 0.66 10.83
CA PRO A 281 -15.25 0.04 11.86
C PRO A 281 -16.14 -0.62 12.92
N LEU A 282 -15.80 -1.85 13.33
CA LEU A 282 -16.59 -2.64 14.28
C LEU A 282 -15.91 -2.78 15.64
N ARG A 283 -14.60 -3.09 15.65
CA ARG A 283 -13.86 -3.34 16.89
C ARG A 283 -12.56 -2.54 16.92
N TRP A 284 -12.39 -1.79 18.01
CA TRP A 284 -11.21 -0.98 18.27
C TRP A 284 -10.33 -1.62 19.34
N VAL A 285 -9.02 -1.59 19.14
CA VAL A 285 -8.01 -2.10 20.07
C VAL A 285 -7.00 -1.01 20.36
N ASN A 286 -6.52 -0.94 21.61
CA ASN A 286 -5.41 -0.07 21.97
C ASN A 286 -4.08 -0.74 21.58
N ILE A 287 -3.36 -0.14 20.64
CA ILE A 287 -2.06 -0.60 20.14
C ILE A 287 -1.08 0.56 20.23
N ALA A 288 0.01 0.38 20.98
CA ALA A 288 1.03 1.42 21.18
C ALA A 288 0.43 2.80 21.57
N ASP A 289 -0.53 2.82 22.50
CA ASP A 289 -1.27 4.00 22.97
C ASP A 289 -2.16 4.70 21.92
N ARG A 290 -2.57 3.98 20.87
CA ARG A 290 -3.49 4.44 19.81
C ARG A 290 -4.70 3.51 19.72
N MET A 291 -5.86 4.07 19.44
CA MET A 291 -7.06 3.27 19.18
C MET A 291 -7.13 2.93 17.69
N ILE A 292 -6.94 1.66 17.34
CA ILE A 292 -6.93 1.18 15.97
C ILE A 292 -8.15 0.28 15.72
N PRO A 293 -8.93 0.49 14.65
CA PRO A 293 -10.03 -0.38 14.27
C PRO A 293 -9.49 -1.61 13.52
N VAL A 294 -9.56 -2.79 14.13
CA VAL A 294 -8.95 -4.02 13.59
C VAL A 294 -9.95 -4.98 12.97
N ASP A 295 -11.25 -4.76 13.21
CA ASP A 295 -12.34 -5.48 12.55
C ASP A 295 -13.27 -4.48 11.89
N TRP A 296 -13.73 -4.82 10.68
CA TRP A 296 -14.51 -3.92 9.83
C TRP A 296 -15.69 -4.64 9.20
N ARG A 297 -16.76 -3.91 8.90
CA ARG A 297 -17.82 -4.35 7.99
C ARG A 297 -17.60 -3.68 6.64
N LEU A 298 -17.59 -4.48 5.58
CA LEU A 298 -17.52 -4.02 4.20
C LEU A 298 -18.82 -4.39 3.49
N GLU A 299 -19.48 -3.40 2.91
CA GLU A 299 -20.69 -3.57 2.12
C GLU A 299 -20.46 -3.04 0.70
N LEU A 300 -20.69 -3.87 -0.32
CA LEU A 300 -20.70 -3.49 -1.73
C LEU A 300 -22.06 -3.88 -2.32
N PRO A 301 -23.10 -3.05 -2.16
CA PRO A 301 -24.47 -3.39 -2.51
C PRO A 301 -24.64 -3.82 -3.98
N SER A 302 -23.95 -3.15 -4.90
CA SER A 302 -23.93 -3.48 -6.33
C SER A 302 -23.52 -4.92 -6.64
N GLN A 303 -22.77 -5.57 -5.74
CA GLN A 303 -22.30 -6.96 -5.86
C GLN A 303 -22.85 -7.88 -4.76
N SER A 304 -23.83 -7.42 -3.97
CA SER A 304 -24.40 -8.18 -2.84
C SER A 304 -23.37 -8.64 -1.81
N VAL A 305 -22.29 -7.88 -1.64
CA VAL A 305 -21.27 -8.13 -0.60
C VAL A 305 -21.71 -7.44 0.69
N ASP A 306 -21.74 -8.21 1.77
CA ASP A 306 -21.88 -7.74 3.15
C ASP A 306 -21.08 -8.72 4.01
N ILE A 307 -19.87 -8.30 4.37
CA ILE A 307 -18.90 -9.13 5.07
C ILE A 307 -18.34 -8.39 6.27
N THR A 308 -17.90 -9.16 7.26
CA THR A 308 -17.07 -8.69 8.36
C THR A 308 -15.66 -9.22 8.17
N THR A 309 -14.67 -8.34 8.23
CA THR A 309 -13.25 -8.69 8.28
C THR A 309 -12.75 -8.72 9.72
N GLN A 310 -11.88 -9.68 10.02
CA GLN A 310 -11.25 -9.86 11.33
C GLN A 310 -9.75 -10.03 11.15
N ALA A 311 -8.96 -9.24 11.88
CA ALA A 311 -7.50 -9.36 11.86
C ALA A 311 -7.04 -10.71 12.43
N LEU A 312 -6.09 -11.35 11.75
CA LEU A 312 -5.38 -12.53 12.27
C LEU A 312 -4.67 -12.19 13.59
N ASN A 313 -4.03 -11.02 13.61
CA ASN A 313 -3.31 -10.50 14.75
C ASN A 313 -3.69 -9.04 14.94
N ASN A 314 -4.13 -8.68 16.14
CA ASN A 314 -4.50 -7.31 16.45
C ASN A 314 -3.28 -6.37 16.39
N ASP A 315 -2.10 -6.84 16.81
CA ASP A 315 -0.88 -6.03 16.98
C ASP A 315 0.00 -6.03 15.73
N SER A 316 -0.61 -5.94 14.54
CA SER A 316 0.09 -5.82 13.25
C SER A 316 0.54 -4.38 12.96
N TRP A 317 1.09 -3.72 13.97
CA TRP A 317 1.52 -2.32 13.89
C TRP A 317 2.96 -2.19 13.38
N GLN A 318 3.13 -1.34 12.38
CA GLN A 318 4.40 -1.07 11.73
C GLN A 318 4.97 0.23 12.31
N SER A 319 5.93 0.10 13.23
CA SER A 319 6.58 1.25 13.90
C SER A 319 7.71 1.86 13.07
N THR A 320 7.40 2.18 11.82
CA THR A 320 8.31 2.73 10.80
C THR A 320 8.37 4.26 10.88
N LEU A 321 9.12 4.93 10.00
CA LEU A 321 9.18 6.40 9.95
C LEU A 321 7.81 7.03 9.73
N TYR A 322 6.98 6.37 8.91
CA TYR A 322 5.57 6.69 8.72
C TYR A 322 4.73 5.52 9.23
N PRO A 323 4.28 5.54 10.49
CA PRO A 323 3.59 4.40 11.07
C PRO A 323 2.25 4.10 10.42
N TYR A 324 1.94 2.82 10.33
CA TYR A 324 0.67 2.31 9.83
C TYR A 324 0.36 0.94 10.46
N TRP A 325 -0.89 0.51 10.36
CA TRP A 325 -1.29 -0.86 10.71
C TRP A 325 -1.42 -1.66 9.42
N GLU A 326 -0.85 -2.85 9.38
CA GLU A 326 -0.95 -3.69 8.19
C GLU A 326 -0.89 -5.17 8.53
N GLY A 327 -1.95 -5.89 8.20
CA GLY A 327 -2.02 -7.31 8.53
C GLY A 327 -3.06 -8.09 7.75
N PRO A 328 -2.91 -9.43 7.74
CA PRO A 328 -3.87 -10.33 7.12
C PRO A 328 -5.19 -10.35 7.89
N VAL A 329 -6.28 -10.43 7.14
CA VAL A 329 -7.66 -10.49 7.64
C VAL A 329 -8.41 -11.69 7.07
N PHE A 330 -9.34 -12.23 7.85
CA PHE A 330 -10.35 -13.18 7.37
C PHE A 330 -11.66 -12.45 7.11
N ALA A 331 -12.37 -12.82 6.05
CA ALA A 331 -13.68 -12.29 5.69
C ALA A 331 -14.76 -13.35 5.89
N THR A 332 -15.87 -12.97 6.53
CA THR A 332 -17.05 -13.83 6.72
C THR A 332 -18.34 -13.03 6.51
N GLY A 333 -19.43 -13.67 6.10
CA GLY A 333 -20.71 -13.01 5.82
C GLY A 333 -21.35 -13.56 4.57
N THR A 334 -21.74 -12.70 3.63
CA THR A 334 -22.26 -13.15 2.32
C THR A 334 -21.20 -13.86 1.48
N HIS A 335 -19.92 -13.53 1.72
CA HIS A 335 -18.76 -14.20 1.14
C HIS A 335 -17.79 -14.63 2.24
N GLN A 336 -17.11 -15.76 2.02
CA GLN A 336 -15.99 -16.20 2.83
C GLN A 336 -14.70 -15.96 2.05
N GLY A 337 -13.64 -15.57 2.76
CA GLY A 337 -12.36 -15.29 2.13
C GLY A 337 -11.32 -14.81 3.11
N ARG A 338 -10.22 -14.33 2.55
CA ARG A 338 -9.07 -13.83 3.30
C ARG A 338 -8.27 -12.85 2.46
N GLY A 339 -7.48 -12.01 3.10
CA GLY A 339 -6.71 -11.00 2.39
C GLY A 339 -5.95 -10.08 3.34
N TYR A 340 -5.79 -8.83 2.96
CA TYR A 340 -5.01 -7.84 3.69
C TYR A 340 -5.83 -6.58 3.99
N LEU A 341 -5.46 -5.94 5.10
CA LEU A 341 -5.90 -4.60 5.48
C LEU A 341 -4.67 -3.75 5.77
N GLU A 342 -4.61 -2.57 5.15
CA GLU A 342 -3.64 -1.52 5.43
C GLU A 342 -4.38 -0.27 5.92
N MET A 343 -3.90 0.34 7.00
CA MET A 343 -4.50 1.53 7.58
C MET A 343 -3.42 2.55 7.96
N THR A 344 -3.54 3.77 7.44
CA THR A 344 -2.63 4.88 7.73
C THR A 344 -3.37 5.99 8.48
N GLY A 345 -2.68 6.82 9.26
CA GLY A 345 -3.29 8.04 9.82
C GLY A 345 -4.23 7.84 11.02
N TYR A 346 -3.94 6.88 11.90
CA TYR A 346 -4.63 6.65 13.18
C TYR A 346 -3.79 7.06 14.40
#